data_AF-A0A9P4LTT9-F1
#
_entry.id   AF-A0A9P4LTT9-F1
#
_cell.length_a   1.000
_cell.length_b   1.000
_cell.length_c   1.000
_cell.angle_alpha   90.00
_cell.angle_beta   90.00
_cell.angle_gamma   90.00
#
_symmetry.space_group_name_H-M   'P 1'
#
loop_
_entity.id
_entity.type
_entity.pdbx_description
1 polymer ?
#
loop_
_entity_poly.entity_id
_entity_poly.type
_entity_poly.pdbx_seq_one_letter_code
_entity_poly.pdbx_strand_id
1 'polypeptide(L)'
;MVQCSYDNSSFQSPGKQYRPKFRYCVPNGIVQQDVAHIADVGCGGLEFVPCYQYGLPEQNYGVEAPTNWSEWGFGTEAYRKTFLAALQSAQKNDMLVDFSQAASEGQGVPSEPGTVGLAMELAHVNFTLNAGEAFNGTLPLTQQPTNQLKVFMQELEEFGNQKFHAVVAAELLDVRNILVDDSHLSNTVGQIIDLSSFVDHDHGERVKLNWKAPSGDSTWRIIAFYERYTNQRSVAPGWDATNSIQNGSWIVDHFSANGSKRITDFFEEFVVPDEEARSLLSAVGNYAWEDSMEMHSALWWTPGFADTFGERRGYDIAICLPLLIEVQNYWDQSILPYCEKYSASNTTFAIRCSEDYQKTLNEGYQDYLEHFQN
;
A
#
# COMPACT_ATOMS: atom_id res chain seq x y z
N MET A 1 13.15 -2.73 53.04
CA MET A 1 13.07 -1.57 52.13
C MET A 1 14.15 -1.75 51.08
N VAL A 2 13.77 -2.06 49.84
CA VAL A 2 14.71 -2.06 48.72
C VAL A 2 14.95 -0.60 48.37
N GLN A 3 16.18 -0.14 48.58
CA GLN A 3 16.59 1.22 48.27
C GLN A 3 16.91 1.26 46.77
N CYS A 4 15.97 1.75 45.96
CA CYS A 4 16.26 2.09 44.57
C CYS A 4 17.23 3.26 44.57
N SER A 5 18.54 3.00 44.43
CA SER A 5 19.51 4.03 44.15
C SER A 5 19.29 4.49 42.71
N TYR A 6 18.63 5.65 42.54
CA TYR A 6 18.58 6.33 41.25
C TYR A 6 19.99 6.84 40.94
N ASP A 7 20.59 6.30 39.88
CA ASP A 7 21.83 6.82 39.34
C ASP A 7 21.55 8.16 38.62
N ASN A 8 21.67 9.25 39.37
CA ASN A 8 21.50 10.62 38.87
C ASN A 8 22.52 11.00 37.78
N SER A 9 23.60 10.24 37.58
CA SER A 9 24.57 10.52 36.51
C SER A 9 23.97 10.34 35.11
N SER A 10 23.03 9.40 34.98
CA SER A 10 22.28 9.15 33.74
C SER A 10 21.34 10.29 33.35
N PHE A 11 20.81 11.06 34.32
CA PHE A 11 19.93 12.20 34.04
C PHE A 11 20.73 13.47 33.69
N GLN A 12 21.87 13.69 34.34
CA GLN A 12 22.74 14.84 34.07
C GLN A 12 23.44 14.74 32.72
N SER A 13 23.79 13.52 32.31
CA SER A 13 24.46 13.22 31.04
C SER A 13 23.80 12.02 30.37
N PRO A 14 22.61 12.19 29.77
CA PRO A 14 21.89 11.08 29.14
C PRO A 14 22.73 10.45 28.03
N GLY A 15 22.70 9.11 27.98
CA GLY A 15 23.25 8.35 26.87
C GLY A 15 22.57 8.71 25.55
N LYS A 16 23.28 8.52 24.43
CA LYS A 16 22.82 8.92 23.09
C LYS A 16 21.46 8.35 22.70
N GLN A 17 21.10 7.16 23.19
CA GLN A 17 19.79 6.55 22.97
C GLN A 17 18.61 7.33 23.58
N TYR A 18 18.87 8.22 24.55
CA TYR A 18 17.84 9.03 25.21
C TYR A 18 17.82 10.49 24.73
N ARG A 19 18.72 10.86 23.82
CA ARG A 19 18.81 12.22 23.27
C ARG A 19 17.94 12.33 22.00
N PRO A 20 17.44 13.53 21.67
CA PRO A 20 16.64 13.72 20.47
C PRO A 20 17.42 13.39 19.20
N LYS A 21 16.67 13.02 18.17
CA LYS A 21 17.16 12.82 16.80
C LYS A 21 16.43 13.80 15.88
N PHE A 22 17.06 14.15 14.77
CA PHE A 22 16.45 14.95 13.71
C PHE A 22 16.20 14.10 12.48
N ARG A 23 15.03 14.28 11.87
CA ARG A 23 14.74 13.78 10.52
C ARG A 23 15.61 14.53 9.51
N TYR A 24 16.37 13.77 8.73
CA TYR A 24 17.37 14.29 7.80
C TYR A 24 17.04 13.84 6.37
N CYS A 25 16.68 14.82 5.56
CA CYS A 25 16.20 14.64 4.18
C CYS A 25 17.38 14.74 3.19
N VAL A 26 17.65 13.66 2.44
CA VAL A 26 18.61 13.62 1.32
C VAL A 26 17.98 14.03 -0.02
N PRO A 27 18.77 14.46 -1.04
CA PRO A 27 20.24 14.39 -1.15
C PRO A 27 20.93 15.75 -1.07
N ASN A 28 21.98 15.84 -0.24
CA ASN A 28 22.90 16.97 -0.26
C ASN A 28 24.36 16.49 -0.17
N GLY A 29 25.29 17.25 -0.76
CA GLY A 29 26.73 16.94 -0.71
C GLY A 29 27.41 17.29 0.62
N ILE A 30 26.64 17.67 1.65
CA ILE A 30 27.14 18.21 2.92
C ILE A 30 26.81 17.32 4.13
N VAL A 31 26.24 16.13 3.91
CA VAL A 31 25.75 15.23 4.96
C VAL A 31 26.73 14.98 6.11
N GLN A 32 28.03 14.86 5.83
CA GLN A 32 29.01 14.64 6.89
C GLN A 32 29.15 15.85 7.82
N GLN A 33 29.08 17.07 7.27
CA GLN A 33 29.14 18.33 8.02
C GLN A 33 27.88 18.50 8.85
N ASP A 34 26.71 18.23 8.27
CA ASP A 34 25.43 18.33 8.97
C ASP A 34 25.33 17.34 10.13
N VAL A 35 25.76 16.09 9.94
CA VAL A 35 25.84 15.09 11.03
C VAL A 35 26.77 15.55 12.16
N ALA A 36 27.92 16.16 11.83
CA ALA A 36 28.81 16.71 12.85
C ALA A 36 28.16 17.87 13.63
N HIS A 37 27.48 18.78 12.94
CA HIS A 37 26.75 19.87 13.61
C HIS A 37 25.60 19.35 14.49
N ILE A 38 24.87 18.32 14.05
CA ILE A 38 23.84 17.65 14.85
C ILE A 38 24.45 17.06 16.13
N ALA A 39 25.64 16.45 16.04
CA ALA A 39 26.37 15.98 17.21
C ALA A 39 26.76 17.12 18.17
N ASP A 40 27.30 18.22 17.62
CA ASP A 40 27.79 19.37 18.38
C ASP A 40 26.69 20.06 19.20
N VAL A 41 25.45 20.07 18.70
CA VAL A 41 24.28 20.60 19.44
C VAL A 41 23.72 19.62 20.48
N GLY A 42 24.31 18.43 20.60
CA GLY A 42 24.01 17.46 21.65
C GLY A 42 22.93 16.43 21.30
N CYS A 43 22.63 16.20 20.02
CA CYS A 43 21.72 15.14 19.61
C CYS A 43 22.34 13.75 19.80
N GLY A 44 21.47 12.73 19.88
CA GLY A 44 21.88 11.33 20.01
C GLY A 44 22.06 10.62 18.69
N GLY A 45 21.50 11.19 17.62
CA GLY A 45 21.43 10.55 16.33
C GLY A 45 20.67 11.38 15.30
N LEU A 46 20.49 10.78 14.13
CA LEU A 46 19.61 11.26 13.08
C LEU A 46 18.67 10.15 12.62
N GLU A 47 17.58 10.56 11.99
CA GLU A 47 16.68 9.70 11.24
C GLU A 47 16.91 10.01 9.76
N PHE A 48 17.67 9.16 9.07
CA PHE A 48 18.05 9.36 7.68
C PHE A 48 16.90 8.92 6.76
N VAL A 49 16.40 9.86 5.96
CA VAL A 49 15.20 9.66 5.13
C VAL A 49 15.47 10.08 3.68
N PRO A 50 15.23 9.20 2.70
CA PRO A 50 15.02 9.57 1.32
C PRO A 50 13.77 10.46 1.25
N CYS A 51 13.94 11.77 1.16
CA CYS A 51 12.83 12.72 1.16
C CYS A 51 12.71 13.31 -0.25
N TYR A 52 11.98 12.61 -1.10
CA TYR A 52 11.76 13.01 -2.50
C TYR A 52 10.48 13.82 -2.64
N GLN A 53 10.30 14.83 -1.78
CA GLN A 53 9.09 15.65 -1.71
C GLN A 53 7.81 14.79 -1.59
N TYR A 54 7.79 13.88 -0.61
CA TYR A 54 6.62 13.02 -0.33
C TYR A 54 6.16 12.26 -1.59
N GLY A 55 7.11 11.66 -2.30
CA GLY A 55 6.85 10.95 -3.55
C GLY A 55 6.62 11.80 -4.80
N LEU A 56 6.54 13.13 -4.67
CA LEU A 56 6.28 14.11 -5.73
C LEU A 56 5.04 13.78 -6.61
N PRO A 57 3.85 13.53 -6.02
CA PRO A 57 2.62 13.28 -6.78
C PRO A 57 2.23 14.45 -7.69
N GLU A 58 2.65 15.67 -7.35
CA GLU A 58 2.42 16.88 -8.13
C GLU A 58 3.19 16.92 -9.47
N GLN A 59 4.16 16.03 -9.70
CA GLN A 59 4.82 15.88 -11.00
C GLN A 59 3.81 15.53 -12.11
N ASN A 60 2.74 14.79 -11.77
CA ASN A 60 1.64 14.49 -12.70
C ASN A 60 0.91 15.75 -13.19
N TYR A 61 1.10 16.88 -12.52
CA TYR A 61 0.52 18.19 -12.86
C TYR A 61 1.57 19.21 -13.31
N GLY A 62 2.76 18.74 -13.69
CA GLY A 62 3.81 19.56 -14.26
C GLY A 62 4.69 20.29 -13.25
N VAL A 63 4.65 19.90 -11.97
CA VAL A 63 5.62 20.40 -10.99
C VAL A 63 6.99 19.76 -11.22
N GLU A 64 8.02 20.60 -11.23
CA GLU A 64 9.41 20.20 -11.43
C GLU A 64 9.94 19.49 -10.18
N ALA A 65 10.73 18.43 -10.38
CA ALA A 65 11.32 17.67 -9.28
C ALA A 65 12.44 18.47 -8.61
N PRO A 66 12.51 18.50 -7.27
CA PRO A 66 13.53 19.24 -6.55
C PRO A 66 14.93 18.61 -6.68
N THR A 67 14.99 17.35 -7.12
CA THR A 67 16.23 16.60 -7.37
C THR A 67 16.05 15.66 -8.55
N ASN A 68 17.15 15.29 -9.20
CA ASN A 68 17.12 14.27 -10.26
C ASN A 68 17.05 12.87 -9.63
N TRP A 69 15.86 12.26 -9.62
CA TRP A 69 15.66 10.88 -9.17
C TRP A 69 16.56 9.88 -9.92
N SER A 70 16.81 10.06 -11.21
CA SER A 70 17.64 9.13 -11.97
C SER A 70 19.10 9.07 -11.49
N GLU A 71 19.55 10.13 -10.82
CA GLU A 71 20.88 10.22 -10.19
C GLU A 71 20.82 9.89 -8.70
N TRP A 72 19.86 10.45 -7.96
CA TRP A 72 19.81 10.45 -6.49
C TRP A 72 18.70 9.59 -5.87
N GLY A 73 17.95 8.87 -6.69
CA GLY A 73 16.84 8.02 -6.28
C GLY A 73 17.28 6.90 -5.34
N PHE A 74 16.31 6.34 -4.63
CA PHE A 74 16.58 5.29 -3.63
C PHE A 74 17.22 4.07 -4.32
N GLY A 75 18.37 3.62 -3.80
CA GLY A 75 19.15 2.52 -4.39
C GLY A 75 20.07 2.91 -5.56
N THR A 76 20.15 4.18 -5.96
CA THR A 76 21.22 4.62 -6.88
C THR A 76 22.58 4.68 -6.18
N GLU A 77 23.65 4.73 -6.98
CA GLU A 77 25.01 4.87 -6.43
C GLU A 77 25.19 6.17 -5.62
N ALA A 78 24.58 7.28 -6.06
CA ALA A 78 24.69 8.55 -5.37
C ALA A 78 23.95 8.55 -4.03
N TYR A 79 22.75 7.95 -3.97
CA TYR A 79 22.04 7.71 -2.73
C TYR A 79 22.89 6.86 -1.77
N ARG A 80 23.39 5.72 -2.23
CA ARG A 80 24.23 4.81 -1.43
C ARG A 80 25.46 5.51 -0.85
N LYS A 81 26.18 6.29 -1.67
CA LYS A 81 27.34 7.07 -1.22
C LYS A 81 26.98 8.06 -0.12
N THR A 82 25.81 8.70 -0.24
CA THR A 82 25.33 9.66 0.75
C THR A 82 24.94 8.98 2.05
N PHE A 83 24.28 7.82 1.97
CA PHE A 83 23.95 7.00 3.14
C PHE A 83 25.22 6.52 3.87
N LEU A 84 26.20 5.98 3.13
CA LEU A 84 27.51 5.58 3.69
C LEU A 84 28.23 6.74 4.36
N ALA A 85 28.23 7.92 3.74
CA ALA A 85 28.84 9.11 4.32
C ALA A 85 28.16 9.52 5.64
N ALA A 86 26.83 9.37 5.74
CA ALA A 86 26.08 9.60 6.97
C ALA A 86 26.48 8.59 8.06
N LEU A 87 26.54 7.29 7.75
CA LEU A 87 26.95 6.24 8.69
C LEU A 87 28.38 6.46 9.21
N GLN A 88 29.32 6.78 8.31
CA GLN A 88 30.71 7.09 8.66
C GLN A 88 30.82 8.31 9.58
N SER A 89 30.07 9.38 9.27
CA SER A 89 30.04 10.58 10.12
C SER A 89 29.39 10.30 11.48
N ALA A 90 28.31 9.51 11.52
CA ALA A 90 27.67 9.13 12.77
C ALA A 90 28.63 8.32 13.65
N GLN A 91 29.37 7.37 13.08
CA GLN A 91 30.37 6.60 13.80
C GLN A 91 31.47 7.49 14.39
N LYS A 92 31.98 8.43 13.60
CA LYS A 92 33.02 9.39 14.02
C LYS A 92 32.56 10.29 15.18
N ASN A 93 31.28 10.63 15.23
CA ASN A 93 30.70 11.57 16.18
C ASN A 93 29.90 10.89 17.32
N ASP A 94 30.03 9.57 17.49
CA ASP A 94 29.31 8.78 18.51
C ASP A 94 27.77 8.96 18.46
N MET A 95 27.21 9.00 17.26
CA MET A 95 25.77 9.11 17.02
C MET A 95 25.14 7.78 16.60
N LEU A 96 23.83 7.68 16.76
CA LEU A 96 23.00 6.60 16.22
C LEU A 96 22.34 7.04 14.90
N VAL A 97 22.02 6.08 14.04
CA VAL A 97 21.27 6.30 12.81
C VAL A 97 20.01 5.44 12.82
N ASP A 98 18.86 6.09 12.83
CA ASP A 98 17.61 5.47 12.42
C ASP A 98 17.44 5.72 10.91
N PHE A 99 16.81 4.82 10.17
CA PHE A 99 16.71 4.93 8.71
C PHE A 99 15.41 4.34 8.18
N SER A 100 14.86 4.96 7.14
CA SER A 100 13.72 4.37 6.44
C SER A 100 14.18 3.17 5.62
N GLN A 101 13.33 2.15 5.53
CA GLN A 101 13.62 0.95 4.75
C GLN A 101 13.30 1.12 3.25
N ALA A 102 12.58 2.17 2.91
CA ALA A 102 12.02 2.41 1.58
C ALA A 102 12.11 3.89 1.18
N ALA A 103 11.73 4.17 -0.08
CA ALA A 103 11.97 5.45 -0.73
C ALA A 103 11.05 6.60 -0.27
N SER A 104 9.85 6.29 0.22
CA SER A 104 8.85 7.25 0.72
C SER A 104 7.75 6.48 1.48
N GLU A 105 6.68 7.19 1.82
CA GLU A 105 5.39 6.67 2.29
C GLU A 105 4.87 5.53 1.38
N GLY A 106 4.11 4.61 1.97
CA GLY A 106 3.72 3.35 1.33
C GLY A 106 4.87 2.41 1.02
N GLN A 107 6.05 2.69 1.58
CA GLN A 107 7.23 1.86 1.55
C GLN A 107 7.57 1.23 0.22
N GLY A 108 7.42 2.02 -0.83
CA GLY A 108 7.81 1.50 -2.12
C GLY A 108 9.31 1.39 -2.26
N VAL A 109 9.72 0.41 -3.05
CA VAL A 109 11.07 0.32 -3.60
C VAL A 109 11.00 0.29 -5.13
N PRO A 110 12.05 0.74 -5.83
CA PRO A 110 12.12 0.56 -7.26
C PRO A 110 11.98 -0.90 -7.65
N SER A 111 11.18 -1.16 -8.67
CA SER A 111 10.78 -2.50 -9.09
C SER A 111 10.32 -2.48 -10.54
N GLU A 112 10.47 -3.60 -11.23
CA GLU A 112 9.78 -3.80 -12.50
C GLU A 112 8.27 -3.97 -12.22
N PRO A 113 7.38 -3.30 -12.96
CA PRO A 113 5.94 -3.47 -12.77
C PRO A 113 5.49 -4.93 -12.94
N GLY A 114 4.51 -5.35 -12.13
CA GLY A 114 4.00 -6.71 -12.14
C GLY A 114 4.82 -7.72 -11.33
N THR A 115 5.88 -7.27 -10.66
CA THR A 115 6.74 -8.09 -9.83
C THR A 115 6.03 -8.52 -8.53
N VAL A 116 6.23 -9.78 -8.12
CA VAL A 116 5.70 -10.33 -6.85
C VAL A 116 6.17 -9.50 -5.66
N GLY A 117 5.24 -9.18 -4.76
CA GLY A 117 5.46 -8.33 -3.60
C GLY A 117 5.10 -6.86 -3.82
N LEU A 118 4.67 -6.47 -5.03
CA LEU A 118 4.05 -5.16 -5.25
C LEU A 118 2.56 -5.16 -4.84
N ALA A 119 2.06 -4.00 -4.44
CA ALA A 119 0.71 -3.83 -3.93
C ALA A 119 -0.38 -4.26 -4.94
N MET A 120 -1.37 -4.98 -4.42
CA MET A 120 -2.50 -5.51 -5.16
C MET A 120 -3.81 -4.95 -4.63
N GLU A 121 -4.83 -5.03 -5.46
CA GLU A 121 -6.20 -4.71 -5.10
C GLU A 121 -7.19 -5.70 -5.70
N LEU A 122 -8.39 -5.70 -5.13
CA LEU A 122 -9.56 -6.32 -5.74
C LEU A 122 -10.43 -5.24 -6.37
N ALA A 123 -10.14 -4.92 -7.63
CA ALA A 123 -10.91 -3.96 -8.41
C ALA A 123 -12.25 -4.57 -8.84
N HIS A 124 -13.23 -3.72 -9.12
CA HIS A 124 -14.54 -4.18 -9.56
C HIS A 124 -15.18 -3.28 -10.61
N VAL A 125 -16.12 -3.88 -11.34
CA VAL A 125 -16.98 -3.20 -12.31
C VAL A 125 -18.37 -3.79 -12.20
N ASN A 126 -19.38 -2.95 -12.44
CA ASN A 126 -20.76 -3.38 -12.28
C ASN A 126 -21.67 -2.92 -13.41
N PHE A 127 -22.81 -3.61 -13.54
CA PHE A 127 -23.91 -3.24 -14.43
C PHE A 127 -25.23 -3.76 -13.87
N THR A 128 -26.34 -3.21 -14.37
CA THR A 128 -27.68 -3.49 -13.84
C THR A 128 -28.46 -4.38 -14.80
N LEU A 129 -29.20 -5.35 -14.23
CA LEU A 129 -30.21 -6.14 -14.93
C LEU A 129 -31.56 -5.97 -14.25
N ASN A 130 -32.61 -5.78 -15.03
CA ASN A 130 -33.98 -5.80 -14.51
C ASN A 130 -34.44 -7.24 -14.27
N ALA A 131 -35.54 -7.40 -13.52
CA ALA A 131 -36.15 -8.69 -13.29
C ALA A 131 -36.43 -9.43 -14.62
N GLY A 132 -36.03 -10.69 -14.70
CA GLY A 132 -36.17 -11.51 -15.89
C GLY A 132 -35.29 -11.12 -17.09
N GLU A 133 -34.44 -10.10 -16.98
CA GLU A 133 -33.46 -9.75 -18.02
C GLU A 133 -32.32 -10.75 -18.05
N ALA A 134 -31.75 -11.01 -19.23
CA ALA A 134 -30.63 -11.94 -19.41
C ALA A 134 -29.38 -11.20 -19.90
N PHE A 135 -28.23 -11.55 -19.33
CA PHE A 135 -26.93 -11.19 -19.84
C PHE A 135 -26.27 -12.41 -20.46
N ASN A 136 -25.84 -12.28 -21.71
CA ASN A 136 -25.04 -13.28 -22.40
C ASN A 136 -23.92 -12.56 -23.14
N GLY A 137 -22.75 -12.49 -22.52
CA GLY A 137 -21.64 -11.74 -23.08
C GLY A 137 -20.40 -11.80 -22.21
N THR A 138 -19.37 -11.06 -22.64
CA THR A 138 -18.13 -10.90 -21.88
C THR A 138 -18.34 -9.87 -20.77
N LEU A 139 -17.95 -10.24 -19.54
CA LEU A 139 -17.89 -9.31 -18.42
C LEU A 139 -16.89 -8.19 -18.73
N PRO A 140 -17.23 -6.91 -18.47
CA PRO A 140 -16.31 -5.81 -18.66
C PRO A 140 -15.09 -5.96 -17.74
N LEU A 141 -13.96 -5.38 -18.16
CA LEU A 141 -12.80 -5.21 -17.28
C LEU A 141 -12.96 -3.95 -16.43
N THR A 142 -12.17 -3.87 -15.36
CA THR A 142 -12.15 -2.73 -14.44
C THR A 142 -11.26 -1.61 -14.98
N GLN A 143 -11.46 -0.40 -14.44
CA GLN A 143 -10.52 0.71 -14.50
C GLN A 143 -10.02 1.00 -13.09
N GLN A 144 -8.90 1.69 -12.96
CA GLN A 144 -8.42 2.17 -11.69
C GLN A 144 -9.35 3.23 -11.11
N PRO A 145 -9.64 3.20 -9.79
CA PRO A 145 -10.36 4.29 -9.16
C PRO A 145 -9.57 5.59 -9.28
N THR A 146 -10.28 6.70 -9.40
CA THR A 146 -9.65 8.03 -9.46
C THR A 146 -9.06 8.38 -8.10
N ASN A 147 -7.80 8.84 -8.06
CA ASN A 147 -7.26 9.38 -6.82
C ASN A 147 -7.85 10.76 -6.51
N GLN A 148 -8.57 10.88 -5.40
CA GLN A 148 -9.07 12.16 -4.89
C GLN A 148 -8.01 12.91 -4.05
N LEU A 149 -6.90 12.26 -3.68
CA LEU A 149 -5.83 12.77 -2.80
C LEU A 149 -4.52 13.05 -3.56
N LYS A 150 -4.65 13.73 -4.70
CA LYS A 150 -3.61 13.97 -5.73
C LYS A 150 -2.37 14.75 -5.28
N VAL A 151 -2.43 15.46 -4.16
CA VAL A 151 -1.31 16.25 -3.60
C VAL A 151 -0.54 15.49 -2.52
N PHE A 152 -0.99 14.27 -2.21
CA PHE A 152 -0.54 13.49 -1.07
C PHE A 152 -0.14 12.08 -1.52
N MET A 153 -0.93 11.45 -2.38
CA MET A 153 -0.64 10.14 -2.96
C MET A 153 -0.49 10.21 -4.47
N GLN A 154 0.38 9.36 -5.03
CA GLN A 154 0.43 9.11 -6.46
C GLN A 154 -0.86 8.46 -6.96
N GLU A 155 -1.16 8.67 -8.25
CA GLU A 155 -2.29 8.02 -8.93
C GLU A 155 -2.04 6.51 -9.08
N LEU A 156 -3.13 5.76 -9.27
CA LEU A 156 -3.07 4.37 -9.71
C LEU A 156 -2.92 4.34 -11.24
N GLU A 157 -1.83 3.77 -11.73
CA GLU A 157 -1.55 3.76 -13.18
C GLU A 157 -2.34 2.64 -13.91
N GLU A 158 -2.99 2.99 -15.03
CA GLU A 158 -3.84 2.09 -15.80
C GLU A 158 -3.02 1.23 -16.79
N PHE A 159 -2.44 0.15 -16.30
CA PHE A 159 -1.82 -0.90 -17.13
C PHE A 159 -1.80 -2.26 -16.43
N GLY A 160 -1.37 -3.30 -17.15
CA GLY A 160 -1.18 -4.64 -16.61
C GLY A 160 -2.41 -5.55 -16.77
N ASN A 161 -2.25 -6.81 -16.37
CA ASN A 161 -3.28 -7.83 -16.49
C ASN A 161 -4.28 -7.76 -15.32
N GLN A 162 -5.53 -8.13 -15.60
CA GLN A 162 -6.58 -8.27 -14.60
C GLN A 162 -6.99 -9.74 -14.51
N LYS A 163 -6.80 -10.36 -13.35
CA LYS A 163 -7.17 -11.76 -13.11
C LYS A 163 -8.56 -11.80 -12.52
N PHE A 164 -9.50 -12.42 -13.24
CA PHE A 164 -10.86 -12.61 -12.73
C PHE A 164 -10.83 -13.37 -11.39
N HIS A 165 -11.59 -12.86 -10.43
CA HIS A 165 -11.72 -13.42 -9.09
C HIS A 165 -13.12 -14.01 -8.87
N ALA A 166 -14.15 -13.16 -8.98
CA ALA A 166 -15.53 -13.56 -8.73
C ALA A 166 -16.52 -12.69 -9.52
N VAL A 167 -17.75 -13.18 -9.68
CA VAL A 167 -18.89 -12.36 -10.09
C VAL A 167 -20.09 -12.69 -9.23
N VAL A 168 -20.79 -11.67 -8.77
CA VAL A 168 -21.98 -11.82 -7.93
C VAL A 168 -23.14 -10.99 -8.46
N ALA A 169 -24.36 -11.43 -8.16
CA ALA A 169 -25.57 -10.66 -8.35
C ALA A 169 -26.14 -10.23 -7.00
N ALA A 170 -26.21 -8.93 -6.75
CA ALA A 170 -26.83 -8.35 -5.57
C ALA A 170 -28.21 -7.78 -5.90
N GLU A 171 -29.23 -8.25 -5.21
CA GLU A 171 -30.59 -7.72 -5.30
C GLU A 171 -30.64 -6.30 -4.72
N LEU A 172 -31.11 -5.32 -5.50
CA LEU A 172 -31.26 -3.94 -5.04
C LEU A 172 -32.64 -3.76 -4.40
N LEU A 173 -32.65 -3.44 -3.11
CA LEU A 173 -33.87 -3.13 -2.35
C LEU A 173 -34.16 -1.63 -2.28
N ASP A 174 -33.11 -0.81 -2.22
CA ASP A 174 -33.20 0.65 -2.20
C ASP A 174 -31.92 1.25 -2.81
N VAL A 175 -32.07 2.37 -3.51
CA VAL A 175 -30.96 3.10 -4.15
C VAL A 175 -31.12 4.58 -3.83
N ARG A 176 -30.10 5.17 -3.21
CA ARG A 176 -30.09 6.60 -2.85
C ARG A 176 -28.88 7.31 -3.42
N ASN A 177 -29.11 8.51 -3.95
CA ASN A 177 -28.04 9.42 -4.31
C ASN A 177 -27.67 10.25 -3.09
N ILE A 178 -26.43 10.12 -2.61
CA ILE A 178 -25.86 10.95 -1.56
C ILE A 178 -25.09 12.07 -2.23
N LEU A 179 -25.40 13.33 -1.87
CA LEU A 179 -24.86 14.52 -2.55
C LEU A 179 -24.02 15.42 -1.63
N VAL A 180 -23.52 14.88 -0.50
CA VAL A 180 -22.78 15.65 0.51
C VAL A 180 -21.37 15.09 0.62
N ASP A 181 -20.38 16.00 0.69
CA ASP A 181 -18.93 15.79 0.77
C ASP A 181 -18.31 15.02 -0.41
N ASP A 182 -18.74 13.79 -0.67
CA ASP A 182 -18.37 12.95 -1.83
C ASP A 182 -19.64 12.32 -2.42
N SER A 183 -20.01 12.73 -3.64
CA SER A 183 -21.28 12.31 -4.26
C SER A 183 -21.22 10.83 -4.65
N HIS A 184 -22.02 9.99 -4.02
CA HIS A 184 -22.01 8.56 -4.27
C HIS A 184 -23.40 7.91 -4.29
N LEU A 185 -23.49 6.74 -4.91
CA LEU A 185 -24.65 5.85 -4.83
C LEU A 185 -24.58 5.01 -3.56
N SER A 186 -25.66 5.00 -2.78
CA SER A 186 -25.83 4.13 -1.62
C SER A 186 -26.90 3.10 -1.92
N ASN A 187 -26.48 1.84 -2.10
CA ASN A 187 -27.37 0.72 -2.39
C ASN A 187 -27.63 -0.10 -1.13
N THR A 188 -28.90 -0.36 -0.82
CA THR A 188 -29.28 -1.40 0.14
C THR A 188 -29.56 -2.69 -0.62
N VAL A 189 -28.82 -3.75 -0.28
CA VAL A 189 -28.91 -5.05 -0.94
C VAL A 189 -29.66 -6.08 -0.09
N GLY A 190 -30.39 -6.94 -0.79
CA GLY A 190 -31.10 -8.09 -0.26
C GLY A 190 -30.28 -9.36 -0.45
N GLN A 191 -30.77 -10.24 -1.31
CA GLN A 191 -30.05 -11.46 -1.66
C GLN A 191 -28.76 -11.16 -2.44
N ILE A 192 -27.68 -11.85 -2.10
CA ILE A 192 -26.45 -11.91 -2.89
C ILE A 192 -26.28 -13.34 -3.40
N ILE A 193 -26.11 -13.48 -4.72
CA ILE A 193 -25.93 -14.76 -5.40
C ILE A 193 -24.53 -14.78 -5.99
N ASP A 194 -23.73 -15.76 -5.60
CA ASP A 194 -22.47 -16.02 -6.27
C ASP A 194 -22.72 -16.63 -7.67
N LEU A 195 -22.27 -15.92 -8.70
CA LEU A 195 -22.40 -16.31 -10.10
C LEU A 195 -21.09 -16.87 -10.66
N SER A 196 -20.04 -17.02 -9.85
CA SER A 196 -18.71 -17.41 -10.30
C SER A 196 -18.69 -18.80 -10.96
N SER A 197 -19.62 -19.70 -10.61
CA SER A 197 -19.77 -21.00 -11.28
C SER A 197 -20.51 -20.95 -12.63
N PHE A 198 -21.07 -19.79 -13.00
CA PHE A 198 -21.84 -19.59 -14.25
C PHE A 198 -21.02 -18.93 -15.36
N VAL A 199 -19.71 -18.78 -15.15
CA VAL A 199 -18.84 -18.15 -16.13
C VAL A 199 -18.10 -19.17 -16.97
N ASP A 200 -17.94 -18.86 -18.25
CA ASP A 200 -17.05 -19.57 -19.16
C ASP A 200 -15.73 -18.81 -19.28
N HIS A 201 -14.61 -19.48 -19.01
CA HIS A 201 -13.27 -18.94 -19.18
C HIS A 201 -12.85 -19.08 -20.65
N ASP A 202 -12.91 -17.99 -21.42
CA ASP A 202 -12.43 -17.97 -22.80
C ASP A 202 -10.92 -17.69 -22.81
N HIS A 203 -10.13 -18.77 -22.83
CA HIS A 203 -8.68 -18.75 -23.07
C HIS A 203 -7.85 -17.75 -22.21
N GLY A 204 -8.31 -17.41 -21.01
CA GLY A 204 -7.50 -16.78 -19.96
C GLY A 204 -7.53 -15.26 -19.86
N GLU A 205 -8.17 -14.54 -20.78
CA GLU A 205 -8.18 -13.06 -20.76
C GLU A 205 -9.58 -12.45 -20.57
N ARG A 206 -10.64 -13.18 -20.94
CA ARG A 206 -12.01 -12.66 -20.88
C ARG A 206 -12.96 -13.71 -20.33
N VAL A 207 -13.82 -13.27 -19.42
CA VAL A 207 -14.79 -14.12 -18.73
C VAL A 207 -16.17 -13.84 -19.29
N LYS A 208 -16.86 -14.88 -19.76
CA LYS A 208 -18.23 -14.76 -20.29
C LYS A 208 -19.22 -15.19 -19.23
N LEU A 209 -20.26 -14.39 -19.03
CA LEU A 209 -21.38 -14.73 -18.17
C LEU A 209 -22.61 -14.99 -19.03
N ASN A 210 -23.28 -16.12 -18.77
CA ASN A 210 -24.60 -16.42 -19.30
C ASN A 210 -25.56 -16.62 -18.13
N TRP A 211 -26.28 -15.56 -17.76
CA TRP A 211 -27.16 -15.58 -16.62
C TRP A 211 -28.42 -14.76 -16.85
N LYS A 212 -29.53 -15.21 -16.27
CA LYS A 212 -30.82 -14.53 -16.32
C LYS A 212 -31.26 -14.17 -14.91
N ALA A 213 -31.55 -12.89 -14.70
CA ALA A 213 -32.09 -12.41 -13.45
C ALA A 213 -33.40 -13.15 -13.10
N PRO A 214 -33.61 -13.50 -11.81
CA PRO A 214 -34.88 -14.03 -11.36
C PRO A 214 -36.08 -13.19 -11.83
N SER A 215 -37.17 -13.88 -12.15
CA SER A 215 -38.44 -13.20 -12.46
C SER A 215 -39.03 -12.60 -11.19
N GLY A 216 -39.76 -11.50 -11.31
CA GLY A 216 -40.30 -10.74 -10.19
C GLY A 216 -40.22 -9.24 -10.47
N ASP A 217 -40.03 -8.45 -9.42
CA ASP A 217 -39.95 -6.98 -9.51
C ASP A 217 -38.58 -6.43 -9.11
N SER A 218 -37.64 -7.27 -8.66
CA SER A 218 -36.33 -6.83 -8.17
C SER A 218 -35.35 -6.50 -9.29
N THR A 219 -34.63 -5.41 -9.13
CA THR A 219 -33.46 -5.06 -9.95
C THR A 219 -32.20 -5.70 -9.36
N TRP A 220 -31.29 -6.16 -10.20
CA TRP A 220 -30.07 -6.84 -9.82
C TRP A 220 -28.84 -6.05 -10.26
N ARG A 221 -27.89 -5.87 -9.36
CA ARG A 221 -26.56 -5.37 -9.67
C ARG A 221 -25.62 -6.54 -9.86
N ILE A 222 -25.05 -6.67 -11.05
CA ILE A 222 -24.00 -7.65 -11.34
C ILE A 222 -22.66 -6.97 -11.11
N ILE A 223 -21.83 -7.55 -10.25
CA ILE A 223 -20.53 -7.00 -9.87
C ILE A 223 -19.47 -8.06 -10.16
N ALA A 224 -18.54 -7.74 -11.05
CA ALA A 224 -17.40 -8.58 -11.39
C ALA A 224 -16.13 -8.02 -10.72
N PHE A 225 -15.38 -8.90 -10.08
CA PHE A 225 -14.19 -8.58 -9.29
C PHE A 225 -12.94 -9.16 -9.93
N TYR A 226 -11.85 -8.39 -9.92
CA TYR A 226 -10.59 -8.73 -10.55
C TYR A 226 -9.41 -8.40 -9.64
N GLU A 227 -8.52 -9.38 -9.43
CA GLU A 227 -7.21 -9.18 -8.83
C GLU A 227 -6.31 -8.46 -9.85
N ARG A 228 -5.72 -7.34 -9.44
CA ARG A 228 -4.74 -6.59 -10.24
C ARG A 228 -3.76 -5.86 -9.33
N TYR A 229 -2.61 -5.47 -9.88
CA TYR A 229 -1.69 -4.56 -9.18
C TYR A 229 -2.31 -3.17 -9.11
N THR A 230 -2.10 -2.45 -8.00
CA THR A 230 -2.51 -1.05 -7.89
C THR A 230 -1.75 -0.18 -8.88
N ASN A 231 -0.51 -0.59 -9.22
CA ASN A 231 0.45 0.23 -9.96
C ASN A 231 0.59 1.63 -9.36
N GLN A 232 0.48 1.73 -8.02
CA GLN A 232 0.73 2.97 -7.33
C GLN A 232 2.22 3.12 -7.10
N ARG A 233 2.73 4.30 -7.44
CA ARG A 233 4.09 4.68 -7.08
C ARG A 233 4.14 5.22 -5.65
N SER A 234 5.21 4.94 -4.92
CA SER A 234 5.57 5.73 -3.73
C SER A 234 6.39 6.95 -4.12
N VAL A 235 7.14 6.90 -5.22
CA VAL A 235 7.90 8.05 -5.75
C VAL A 235 7.82 8.09 -7.26
N ALA A 236 7.63 9.31 -7.81
CA ALA A 236 7.65 9.57 -9.23
C ALA A 236 8.98 9.15 -9.91
N PRO A 237 8.96 8.80 -11.20
CA PRO A 237 10.18 8.49 -11.94
C PRO A 237 10.98 9.74 -12.28
N GLY A 238 12.28 9.56 -12.49
CA GLY A 238 13.12 10.58 -13.12
C GLY A 238 12.75 10.77 -14.60
N TRP A 239 12.89 11.98 -15.14
CA TRP A 239 12.49 12.26 -16.53
C TRP A 239 13.36 11.60 -17.60
N ASP A 240 14.58 11.23 -17.23
CA ASP A 240 15.58 10.53 -18.04
C ASP A 240 15.72 9.05 -17.63
N ALA A 241 14.67 8.45 -17.05
CA ALA A 241 14.69 7.07 -16.60
C ALA A 241 14.98 6.08 -17.74
N THR A 242 15.96 5.21 -17.54
CA THR A 242 16.37 4.17 -18.50
C THR A 242 16.33 2.75 -17.95
N ASN A 243 16.03 2.58 -16.66
CA ASN A 243 15.96 1.29 -15.96
C ASN A 243 14.95 1.35 -14.80
N SER A 244 14.68 0.21 -14.15
CA SER A 244 13.71 0.11 -13.03
C SER A 244 14.03 0.99 -11.84
N ILE A 245 15.31 1.16 -11.48
CA ILE A 245 15.71 2.02 -10.35
C ILE A 245 15.33 3.48 -10.63
N GLN A 246 15.56 3.93 -11.87
CA GLN A 246 15.26 5.30 -12.28
C GLN A 246 13.78 5.50 -12.59
N ASN A 247 13.05 4.42 -12.89
CA ASN A 247 11.62 4.43 -13.13
C ASN A 247 10.84 4.45 -11.81
N GLY A 248 11.19 5.36 -10.91
CA GLY A 248 10.49 5.62 -9.65
C GLY A 248 10.49 4.44 -8.69
N SER A 249 9.62 4.54 -7.70
CA SER A 249 9.47 3.54 -6.65
C SER A 249 8.01 3.09 -6.54
N TRP A 250 7.76 1.81 -6.28
CA TRP A 250 6.42 1.20 -6.33
C TRP A 250 6.01 0.66 -4.97
N ILE A 251 4.79 0.95 -4.54
CA ILE A 251 4.27 0.51 -3.24
C ILE A 251 4.25 -1.02 -3.17
N VAL A 252 4.68 -1.56 -2.04
CA VAL A 252 4.72 -3.02 -1.81
C VAL A 252 3.42 -3.54 -1.21
N ASP A 253 3.23 -4.85 -1.31
CA ASP A 253 2.13 -5.56 -0.66
C ASP A 253 2.34 -5.63 0.86
N HIS A 254 1.62 -4.80 1.60
CA HIS A 254 1.67 -4.78 3.06
C HIS A 254 0.88 -5.93 3.71
N PHE A 255 0.22 -6.78 2.93
CA PHE A 255 -0.60 -7.88 3.46
C PHE A 255 0.03 -9.25 3.21
N SER A 256 1.32 -9.30 2.85
CA SER A 256 2.08 -10.55 2.78
C SER A 256 3.57 -10.35 3.04
N ALA A 257 4.25 -11.43 3.47
CA ALA A 257 5.71 -11.47 3.59
C ALA A 257 6.44 -11.18 2.26
N ASN A 258 5.78 -11.31 1.11
CA ASN A 258 6.41 -11.00 -0.18
C ASN A 258 6.69 -9.50 -0.34
N GLY A 259 5.87 -8.62 0.25
CA GLY A 259 6.10 -7.18 0.18
C GLY A 259 7.27 -6.73 1.05
N SER A 260 7.36 -7.21 2.28
CA SER A 260 8.52 -6.94 3.14
C SER A 260 9.80 -7.57 2.59
N LYS A 261 9.71 -8.78 2.02
CA LYS A 261 10.82 -9.38 1.28
C LYS A 261 11.29 -8.51 0.12
N ARG A 262 10.38 -7.87 -0.61
CA ARG A 262 10.73 -6.94 -1.70
C ARG A 262 11.57 -5.77 -1.19
N ILE A 263 11.22 -5.24 -0.02
CA ILE A 263 11.97 -4.16 0.64
C ILE A 263 13.34 -4.66 1.07
N THR A 264 13.42 -5.76 1.82
CA THR A 264 14.70 -6.26 2.34
C THR A 264 15.65 -6.67 1.21
N ASP A 265 15.15 -7.38 0.20
CA ASP A 265 15.96 -7.77 -0.97
C ASP A 265 16.55 -6.53 -1.67
N PHE A 266 15.72 -5.51 -1.90
CA PHE A 266 16.17 -4.27 -2.53
C PHE A 266 17.20 -3.53 -1.67
N PHE A 267 16.95 -3.43 -0.37
CA PHE A 267 17.84 -2.75 0.57
C PHE A 267 19.21 -3.44 0.62
N GLU A 268 19.23 -4.77 0.72
CA GLU A 268 20.45 -5.56 0.72
C GLU A 268 21.22 -5.49 -0.60
N GLU A 269 20.51 -5.44 -1.74
CA GLU A 269 21.14 -5.43 -3.07
C GLU A 269 21.65 -4.04 -3.48
N PHE A 270 20.92 -2.98 -3.17
CA PHE A 270 21.19 -1.65 -3.73
C PHE A 270 21.61 -0.60 -2.70
N VAL A 271 21.27 -0.78 -1.42
CA VAL A 271 21.59 0.20 -0.36
C VAL A 271 22.80 -0.25 0.46
N VAL A 272 22.85 -1.53 0.89
CA VAL A 272 23.97 -2.10 1.65
C VAL A 272 24.55 -3.39 1.02
N PRO A 273 25.02 -3.34 -0.25
CA PRO A 273 25.47 -4.54 -0.98
C PRO A 273 26.73 -5.20 -0.42
N ASP A 274 27.59 -4.43 0.22
CA ASP A 274 28.93 -4.84 0.60
C ASP A 274 29.13 -4.87 2.12
N GLU A 275 30.19 -5.57 2.54
CA GLU A 275 30.50 -5.80 3.95
C GLU A 275 30.85 -4.52 4.69
N GLU A 276 31.42 -3.51 4.02
CA GLU A 276 31.73 -2.22 4.62
C GLU A 276 30.43 -1.51 5.02
N ALA A 277 29.46 -1.43 4.10
CA ALA A 277 28.15 -0.86 4.35
C ALA A 277 27.42 -1.56 5.50
N ARG A 278 27.40 -2.91 5.48
CA ARG A 278 26.75 -3.72 6.53
C ARG A 278 27.44 -3.56 7.88
N SER A 279 28.77 -3.55 7.92
CA SER A 279 29.54 -3.34 9.15
C SER A 279 29.31 -1.96 9.74
N LEU A 280 29.29 -0.92 8.92
CA LEU A 280 28.98 0.45 9.35
C LEU A 280 27.56 0.54 9.90
N LEU A 281 26.58 0.01 9.15
CA LEU A 281 25.18 0.01 9.58
C LEU A 281 25.01 -0.76 10.89
N SER A 282 25.66 -1.91 11.06
CA SER A 282 25.64 -2.67 12.32
C SER A 282 26.24 -1.89 13.50
N ALA A 283 27.24 -1.03 13.24
CA ALA A 283 27.93 -0.29 14.29
C ALA A 283 27.16 0.94 14.81
N VAL A 284 26.36 1.59 13.95
CA VAL A 284 25.67 2.86 14.30
C VAL A 284 24.16 2.84 14.10
N GLY A 285 23.65 1.87 13.34
CA GLY A 285 22.22 1.68 13.11
C GLY A 285 21.49 1.35 14.40
N ASN A 286 20.26 1.85 14.54
CA ASN A 286 19.46 1.64 15.73
C ASN A 286 18.02 1.21 15.40
N TYR A 287 17.24 2.01 14.67
CA TYR A 287 15.92 1.60 14.19
C TYR A 287 15.80 1.71 12.67
N ALA A 288 15.37 0.63 12.04
CA ALA A 288 14.75 0.66 10.73
C ALA A 288 13.26 0.97 10.91
N TRP A 289 12.69 1.83 10.07
CA TRP A 289 11.29 2.25 10.22
C TRP A 289 10.59 2.47 8.89
N GLU A 290 9.27 2.62 9.00
CA GLU A 290 8.30 2.75 7.93
C GLU A 290 7.46 4.01 8.19
N ASP A 291 7.22 4.85 7.18
CA ASP A 291 6.28 5.98 7.32
C ASP A 291 4.83 5.52 7.09
N SER A 292 3.88 6.46 7.06
CA SER A 292 2.48 6.17 6.72
C SER A 292 2.32 5.36 5.43
N MET A 293 1.37 4.43 5.41
CA MET A 293 1.17 3.51 4.28
C MET A 293 0.68 4.20 3.00
N GLU A 294 -0.18 5.22 3.09
CA GLU A 294 -0.59 6.07 1.95
C GLU A 294 -0.92 5.28 0.66
N MET A 295 -1.65 4.16 0.83
CA MET A 295 -2.01 3.24 -0.24
C MET A 295 -3.44 3.49 -0.71
N HIS A 296 -3.59 3.80 -1.99
CA HIS A 296 -4.87 3.85 -2.68
C HIS A 296 -5.21 2.45 -3.25
N SER A 297 -6.46 2.03 -3.15
CA SER A 297 -6.97 0.83 -3.82
C SER A 297 -8.49 0.83 -3.95
N ALA A 298 -9.03 -0.04 -4.79
CA ALA A 298 -10.45 -0.37 -4.86
C ALA A 298 -10.93 -1.33 -3.74
N LEU A 299 -10.06 -2.19 -3.24
CA LEU A 299 -10.15 -2.94 -1.98
C LEU A 299 -8.74 -3.45 -1.71
N TRP A 300 -8.25 -3.34 -0.48
CA TRP A 300 -6.95 -3.89 -0.12
C TRP A 300 -6.93 -5.40 -0.34
N TRP A 301 -5.90 -5.91 -0.99
CA TRP A 301 -5.86 -7.32 -1.38
C TRP A 301 -4.43 -7.84 -1.48
N THR A 302 -4.29 -9.16 -1.47
CA THR A 302 -3.02 -9.87 -1.70
C THR A 302 -3.30 -11.22 -2.36
N PRO A 303 -2.36 -11.79 -3.13
CA PRO A 303 -2.54 -13.13 -3.70
C PRO A 303 -2.87 -14.19 -2.65
N GLY A 304 -3.93 -14.98 -2.89
CA GLY A 304 -4.37 -16.04 -1.96
C GLY A 304 -5.23 -15.55 -0.78
N PHE A 305 -5.63 -14.27 -0.79
CA PHE A 305 -6.45 -13.70 0.29
C PHE A 305 -7.78 -14.44 0.51
N ALA A 306 -8.52 -14.76 -0.56
CA ALA A 306 -9.82 -15.43 -0.45
C ALA A 306 -9.69 -16.86 0.10
N ASP A 307 -8.64 -17.60 -0.28
CA ASP A 307 -8.37 -18.93 0.26
C ASP A 307 -8.08 -18.84 1.76
N THR A 308 -7.20 -17.91 2.16
CA THR A 308 -6.86 -17.65 3.57
C THR A 308 -8.10 -17.25 4.37
N PHE A 309 -8.95 -16.39 3.80
CA PHE A 309 -10.22 -16.00 4.40
C PHE A 309 -11.12 -17.23 4.59
N GLY A 310 -11.33 -18.02 3.53
CA GLY A 310 -12.17 -19.22 3.57
C GLY A 310 -11.72 -20.21 4.64
N GLU A 311 -10.42 -20.49 4.69
CA GLU A 311 -9.81 -21.40 5.67
C GLU A 311 -9.96 -20.90 7.11
N ARG A 312 -9.74 -19.60 7.36
CA ARG A 312 -9.72 -19.04 8.73
C ARG A 312 -11.08 -18.61 9.24
N ARG A 313 -12.01 -18.24 8.36
CA ARG A 313 -13.36 -17.74 8.69
C ARG A 313 -14.43 -18.81 8.57
N GLY A 314 -14.16 -19.85 7.79
CA GLY A 314 -15.04 -21.01 7.59
C GLY A 314 -16.18 -20.76 6.60
N TYR A 315 -16.07 -19.74 5.74
CA TYR A 315 -17.03 -19.47 4.67
C TYR A 315 -16.38 -18.65 3.54
N ASP A 316 -16.98 -18.72 2.35
CA ASP A 316 -16.48 -18.04 1.14
C ASP A 316 -16.66 -16.51 1.23
N ILE A 317 -15.63 -15.75 0.85
CA ILE A 317 -15.68 -14.29 0.86
C ILE A 317 -16.56 -13.71 -0.26
N ALA A 318 -16.85 -14.45 -1.33
CA ALA A 318 -17.59 -13.97 -2.50
C ALA A 318 -18.91 -13.28 -2.12
N ILE A 319 -19.65 -13.85 -1.16
CA ILE A 319 -20.92 -13.29 -0.66
C ILE A 319 -20.76 -11.99 0.14
N CYS A 320 -19.57 -11.73 0.66
CA CYS A 320 -19.24 -10.49 1.37
C CYS A 320 -18.77 -9.39 0.42
N LEU A 321 -18.23 -9.70 -0.76
CA LEU A 321 -17.52 -8.72 -1.61
C LEU A 321 -18.30 -7.43 -1.87
N PRO A 322 -19.62 -7.45 -2.20
CA PRO A 322 -20.38 -6.20 -2.34
C PRO A 322 -20.37 -5.36 -1.06
N LEU A 323 -20.53 -6.03 0.09
CA LEU A 323 -20.64 -5.41 1.42
C LEU A 323 -19.30 -4.83 1.91
N LEU A 324 -18.18 -5.25 1.32
CA LEU A 324 -16.87 -4.69 1.61
C LEU A 324 -16.67 -3.31 0.94
N ILE A 325 -17.45 -3.00 -0.09
CA ILE A 325 -17.44 -1.71 -0.77
C ILE A 325 -18.20 -0.70 0.10
N GLU A 326 -17.54 -0.29 1.18
CA GLU A 326 -17.99 0.70 2.14
C GLU A 326 -16.80 1.54 2.59
N VAL A 327 -17.09 2.80 2.97
CA VAL A 327 -16.08 3.81 3.29
C VAL A 327 -15.04 3.30 4.30
N GLN A 328 -15.45 2.48 5.27
CA GLN A 328 -14.60 1.97 6.36
C GLN A 328 -13.44 1.08 5.89
N ASN A 329 -13.55 0.47 4.71
CA ASN A 329 -12.52 -0.43 4.16
C ASN A 329 -11.54 0.28 3.22
N TYR A 330 -11.57 1.62 3.20
CA TYR A 330 -10.70 2.45 2.38
C TYR A 330 -9.74 3.28 3.22
N TRP A 331 -8.68 3.74 2.57
CA TRP A 331 -7.73 4.66 3.17
C TRP A 331 -8.43 5.92 3.70
N ASP A 332 -8.05 6.34 4.92
CA ASP A 332 -8.64 7.45 5.69
C ASP A 332 -10.15 7.31 6.01
N GLN A 333 -10.78 6.20 5.64
CA GLN A 333 -12.20 5.95 5.89
C GLN A 333 -13.11 7.12 5.49
N SER A 334 -12.79 7.75 4.36
CA SER A 334 -13.46 8.97 3.89
C SER A 334 -13.87 8.94 2.41
N ILE A 335 -13.24 8.08 1.59
CA ILE A 335 -13.40 8.08 0.13
C ILE A 335 -13.83 6.69 -0.35
N LEU A 336 -14.83 6.63 -1.24
CA LEU A 336 -15.24 5.39 -1.91
C LEU A 336 -14.57 5.26 -3.28
N PRO A 337 -14.13 4.05 -3.68
CA PRO A 337 -13.77 3.81 -5.06
C PRO A 337 -15.05 3.79 -5.89
N TYR A 338 -14.94 4.32 -7.11
CA TYR A 338 -16.03 4.32 -8.10
C TYR A 338 -17.34 4.99 -7.66
N CYS A 339 -17.34 5.75 -6.55
CA CYS A 339 -18.48 6.51 -6.04
C CYS A 339 -19.77 5.68 -5.83
N GLU A 340 -19.64 4.42 -5.42
CA GLU A 340 -20.77 3.54 -5.12
C GLU A 340 -20.46 2.66 -3.91
N LYS A 341 -21.44 2.49 -3.01
CA LYS A 341 -21.35 1.59 -1.86
C LYS A 341 -22.54 0.66 -1.75
N TYR A 342 -22.36 -0.43 -1.01
CA TYR A 342 -23.42 -1.40 -0.74
C TYR A 342 -23.53 -1.68 0.76
N SER A 343 -24.76 -1.84 1.22
CA SER A 343 -25.10 -2.18 2.60
C SER A 343 -26.16 -3.27 2.60
N ALA A 344 -26.17 -4.16 3.58
CA ALA A 344 -27.19 -5.20 3.68
C ALA A 344 -28.32 -4.78 4.62
N SER A 345 -29.55 -5.21 4.33
CA SER A 345 -30.65 -5.16 5.30
C SER A 345 -30.34 -5.94 6.59
N ASN A 346 -29.59 -7.04 6.47
CA ASN A 346 -28.99 -7.76 7.58
C ASN A 346 -27.66 -7.10 7.99
N THR A 347 -27.74 -6.08 8.82
CA THR A 347 -26.56 -5.30 9.26
C THR A 347 -25.55 -6.15 10.04
N THR A 348 -26.01 -7.14 10.82
CA THR A 348 -25.12 -8.04 11.56
C THR A 348 -24.22 -8.84 10.63
N PHE A 349 -24.75 -9.32 9.51
CA PHE A 349 -23.96 -10.04 8.51
C PHE A 349 -22.97 -9.12 7.79
N ALA A 350 -23.39 -7.91 7.40
CA ALA A 350 -22.49 -6.93 6.78
C ALA A 350 -21.32 -6.53 7.69
N ILE A 351 -21.61 -6.24 8.97
CA ILE A 351 -20.57 -5.95 9.97
C ILE A 351 -19.59 -7.10 10.09
N ARG A 352 -20.10 -8.34 10.20
CA ARG A 352 -19.24 -9.53 10.27
C ARG A 352 -18.35 -9.67 9.04
N CYS A 353 -18.89 -9.47 7.83
CA CYS A 353 -18.10 -9.48 6.60
C CYS A 353 -16.92 -8.51 6.66
N SER A 354 -17.17 -7.27 7.11
CA SER A 354 -16.16 -6.23 7.24
C SER A 354 -15.11 -6.59 8.32
N GLU A 355 -15.54 -7.00 9.50
CA GLU A 355 -14.66 -7.42 10.60
C GLU A 355 -13.79 -8.63 10.23
N ASP A 356 -14.37 -9.64 9.57
CA ASP A 356 -13.64 -10.83 9.14
C ASP A 356 -12.64 -10.51 8.02
N TYR A 357 -12.98 -9.58 7.12
CA TYR A 357 -12.09 -9.07 6.07
C TYR A 357 -10.90 -8.30 6.67
N GLN A 358 -11.16 -7.31 7.52
CA GLN A 358 -10.12 -6.51 8.17
C GLN A 358 -9.21 -7.36 9.05
N LYS A 359 -9.76 -8.35 9.77
CA LYS A 359 -8.94 -9.25 10.58
C LYS A 359 -8.06 -10.14 9.70
N THR A 360 -8.51 -10.55 8.51
CA THR A 360 -7.69 -11.34 7.57
C THR A 360 -6.56 -10.48 6.99
N LEU A 361 -6.83 -9.21 6.65
CA LEU A 361 -5.80 -8.24 6.26
C LEU A 361 -4.77 -8.03 7.38
N ASN A 362 -5.23 -7.84 8.61
CA ASN A 362 -4.33 -7.65 9.75
C ASN A 362 -3.41 -8.86 9.97
N GLU A 363 -3.92 -10.08 9.77
CA GLU A 363 -3.10 -11.29 9.85
C GLU A 363 -2.04 -11.31 8.73
N GLY A 364 -2.38 -10.93 7.49
CA GLY A 364 -1.39 -10.76 6.43
C GLY A 364 -0.37 -9.65 6.72
N TYR A 365 -0.79 -8.58 7.39
CA TYR A 365 0.13 -7.54 7.88
C TYR A 365 1.06 -8.05 8.99
N GLN A 366 0.62 -9.00 9.82
CA GLN A 366 1.54 -9.68 10.75
C GLN A 366 2.60 -10.48 9.99
N ASP A 367 2.23 -11.19 8.93
CA ASP A 367 3.19 -11.93 8.09
C ASP A 367 4.20 -10.96 7.42
N TYR A 368 3.73 -9.79 6.98
CA TYR A 368 4.58 -8.70 6.47
C TYR A 368 5.60 -8.24 7.53
N LEU A 369 5.16 -7.96 8.76
CA LEU A 369 6.02 -7.50 9.86
C LEU A 369 7.00 -8.57 10.37
N GLU A 370 6.57 -9.84 10.42
CA GLU A 370 7.39 -10.95 10.91
C GLU A 370 8.63 -11.19 10.03
N HIS A 371 8.53 -10.92 8.72
CA HIS A 371 9.67 -11.00 7.80
C HIS A 371 10.83 -10.09 8.19
N PHE A 372 10.58 -8.89 8.74
CA PHE A 372 11.67 -7.99 9.18
C PHE A 372 12.37 -8.43 10.46
N GLN A 373 11.78 -9.38 11.20
CA GLN A 373 12.33 -9.88 12.47
C GLN A 373 13.21 -11.13 12.28
N ASN A 374 13.07 -11.81 11.14
CA ASN A 374 13.76 -13.04 10.79
C ASN A 374 14.94 -12.77 9.86
#